data_AF-A0A1R0V9V9-F1
#
_entry.id   AF-A0A1R0V9V9-F1
#
_cell.length_a   1.000
_cell.length_b   1.000
_cell.length_c   1.000
_cell.angle_alpha   90.00
_cell.angle_beta   90.00
_cell.angle_gamma   90.00
#
_symmetry.space_group_name_H-M   'P 1'
#
loop_
_entity.id
_entity.type
_entity.pdbx_description
1 polymer ?
#
loop_
_entity_poly.entity_id
_entity_poly.type
_entity_poly.pdbx_seq_one_letter_code
_entity_poly.pdbx_strand_id
1 'polypeptide(L)'
;MSSGEREVERQVLAGIEEEGVPYTVFSGDDAVSASELARCAALRSPLQVGVGVAAAGEVSVRHAKLVDPLPELSSGAASDPVTARILGHNAARIVVGLPLKPDN
;
A
#
# COMPACT_ATOMS: atom_id res chain seq x y z
N MET A 1 -0.49 -13.05 -12.72
CA MET A 1 -1.23 -11.82 -12.42
C MET A 1 -2.23 -11.46 -13.50
N SER A 2 -3.51 -11.36 -13.14
CA SER A 2 -4.60 -10.92 -14.05
C SER A 2 -4.45 -9.43 -14.40
N SER A 3 -5.20 -8.93 -15.40
CA SER A 3 -5.16 -7.51 -15.79
C SER A 3 -5.65 -6.57 -14.69
N GLY A 4 -6.54 -7.04 -13.81
CA GLY A 4 -7.07 -6.24 -12.69
C GLY A 4 -6.05 -6.01 -11.57
N GLU A 5 -5.27 -7.02 -11.22
CA GLU A 5 -4.20 -6.91 -10.20
C GLU A 5 -3.13 -5.89 -10.60
N ARG A 6 -2.77 -5.86 -11.89
CA ARG A 6 -1.80 -4.88 -12.41
C ARG A 6 -2.32 -3.45 -12.35
N GLU A 7 -3.63 -3.26 -12.48
CA GLU A 7 -4.22 -1.93 -12.35
C GLU A 7 -4.21 -1.46 -10.88
N VAL A 8 -4.50 -2.35 -9.93
CA VAL A 8 -4.41 -2.04 -8.49
C VAL A 8 -2.99 -1.60 -8.12
N GLU A 9 -1.98 -2.38 -8.49
CA GLU A 9 -0.58 -2.02 -8.26
C GLU A 9 -0.24 -0.66 -8.88
N ARG A 10 -0.61 -0.45 -10.15
CA ARG A 10 -0.38 0.82 -10.85
C ARG A 10 -0.99 2.02 -10.14
N GLN A 11 -2.20 1.88 -9.59
CA GLN A 11 -2.87 2.96 -8.88
C GLN A 11 -2.23 3.27 -7.53
N VAL A 12 -1.78 2.25 -6.79
CA VAL A 12 -0.97 2.45 -5.58
C VAL A 12 0.27 3.28 -5.90
N LEU A 13 1.02 2.89 -6.95
CA LEU A 13 2.24 3.61 -7.34
C LEU A 13 1.94 5.04 -7.78
N ALA A 14 0.89 5.26 -8.57
CA ALA A 14 0.47 6.61 -8.96
C ALA A 14 0.14 7.51 -7.75
N GLY A 15 -0.57 6.97 -6.76
CA GLY A 15 -0.88 7.71 -5.53
C GLY A 15 0.37 8.11 -4.73
N ILE A 16 1.39 7.26 -4.72
CA ILE A 16 2.69 7.57 -4.10
C ILE A 16 3.43 8.66 -4.89
N GLU A 17 3.48 8.54 -6.22
CA GLU A 17 4.16 9.49 -7.12
C GLU A 17 3.58 10.90 -7.03
N GLU A 18 2.25 11.01 -6.94
CA GLU A 18 1.56 12.30 -6.83
C GLU A 18 1.90 13.09 -5.56
N GLU A 19 2.26 12.41 -4.48
CA GLU A 19 2.72 13.02 -3.23
C GLU A 19 4.25 13.26 -3.23
N GLY A 20 4.95 12.90 -4.32
CA GLY A 20 6.37 13.16 -4.51
C GLY A 20 7.32 12.27 -3.69
N VAL A 21 6.83 11.14 -3.18
CA VAL A 21 7.62 10.20 -2.37
C VAL A 21 8.22 9.11 -3.26
N PRO A 22 9.52 8.80 -3.16
CA PRO A 22 10.11 7.70 -3.93
C PRO A 22 9.65 6.34 -3.41
N TYR A 23 9.58 5.35 -4.31
CA TYR A 23 9.27 3.97 -3.96
C TYR A 23 10.22 2.98 -4.63
N THR A 24 10.18 1.74 -4.16
CA THR A 24 10.84 0.60 -4.81
C THR A 24 9.87 -0.58 -4.75
N VAL A 25 9.74 -1.31 -5.85
CA VAL A 25 8.86 -2.47 -5.96
C VAL A 25 9.67 -3.75 -5.82
N PHE A 26 9.13 -4.69 -5.06
CA PHE A 26 9.70 -6.03 -4.90
C PHE A 26 8.60 -7.06 -5.12
N SER A 27 8.93 -8.19 -5.75
CA SER A 27 8.01 -9.31 -5.84
C SER A 27 7.81 -9.96 -4.46
N GLY A 28 6.55 -10.13 -4.07
CA GLY A 28 6.14 -10.92 -2.92
C GLY A 28 5.80 -12.36 -3.28
N ASP A 29 5.47 -13.16 -2.27
CA ASP A 29 4.88 -14.49 -2.45
C ASP A 29 3.35 -14.35 -2.52
N ASP A 30 2.73 -14.94 -3.55
CA ASP A 30 1.30 -14.88 -3.83
C ASP A 30 0.42 -15.45 -2.71
N ALA A 31 0.97 -16.31 -1.85
CA ALA A 31 0.27 -16.90 -0.71
C ALA A 31 0.25 -15.99 0.54
N VAL A 32 0.96 -14.86 0.51
CA VAL A 32 1.10 -13.95 1.66
C VAL A 32 0.04 -12.85 1.58
N SER A 33 -0.57 -12.53 2.73
CA SER A 33 -1.57 -11.47 2.82
C SER A 33 -0.98 -10.08 2.54
N ALA A 34 -1.84 -9.15 2.12
CA ALA A 34 -1.43 -7.77 1.85
C ALA A 34 -0.79 -7.13 3.10
N SER A 35 -1.35 -7.38 4.28
CA SER A 35 -0.83 -6.85 5.55
C SER A 35 0.58 -7.35 5.88
N GLU A 36 0.87 -8.63 5.65
CA GLU A 36 2.20 -9.18 5.93
C GLU A 36 3.23 -8.74 4.86
N LEU A 37 2.81 -8.63 3.60
CA LEU A 37 3.62 -8.00 2.55
C LEU A 37 3.95 -6.53 2.89
N ALA A 38 2.96 -5.77 3.36
CA ALA A 38 3.14 -4.37 3.78
C ALA A 38 4.11 -4.26 4.95
N ARG A 39 3.99 -5.15 5.95
CA ARG A 39 4.93 -5.24 7.08
C ARG A 39 6.35 -5.52 6.59
N CYS A 40 6.51 -6.50 5.70
CA CYS A 40 7.80 -6.86 5.12
C CYS A 40 8.41 -5.69 4.33
N ALA A 41 7.61 -4.95 3.56
CA ALA A 41 8.04 -3.77 2.84
C ALA A 41 8.46 -2.63 3.79
N ALA A 42 7.69 -2.39 4.85
CA ALA A 42 7.96 -1.33 5.82
C ALA A 42 9.28 -1.57 6.58
N LEU A 43 9.59 -2.82 6.90
CA LEU A 43 10.83 -3.20 7.56
C LEU A 43 12.07 -3.08 6.65
N ARG A 44 11.89 -3.16 5.32
CA ARG A 44 12.98 -2.97 4.34
C ARG A 44 13.16 -1.52 3.93
N SER A 45 12.09 -0.73 3.99
CA SER A 45 12.08 0.66 3.57
C SER A 45 12.86 1.54 4.57
N PRO A 46 13.83 2.36 4.11
CA PRO A 46 14.49 3.33 4.98
C PRO A 46 13.52 4.40 5.49
N LEU A 47 12.36 4.58 4.82
CA LEU A 47 11.28 5.49 5.22
C LEU A 47 10.31 4.85 6.22
N GLN A 48 10.54 3.59 6.61
CA GLN A 48 9.73 2.83 7.57
C GLN A 48 8.25 2.66 7.16
N VAL A 49 7.90 2.92 5.90
CA VAL A 49 6.56 2.71 5.33
C VAL A 49 6.65 1.68 4.21
N GLY A 50 5.69 0.77 4.19
CA GLY A 50 5.54 -0.26 3.15
C GLY A 50 4.10 -0.41 2.72
N VAL A 51 3.91 -0.80 1.46
CA VAL A 51 2.62 -1.17 0.89
C VAL A 51 2.71 -2.61 0.42
N GLY A 52 1.70 -3.41 0.76
CA GLY A 52 1.56 -4.78 0.28
C GLY A 52 0.34 -4.88 -0.62
N VAL A 53 0.51 -5.55 -1.75
CA VAL A 53 -0.58 -5.89 -2.68
C VAL A 53 -0.62 -7.40 -2.78
N ALA A 54 -1.69 -8.03 -2.30
CA ALA A 54 -1.87 -9.48 -2.38
C ALA A 54 -2.30 -9.90 -3.79
N ALA A 55 -2.12 -11.18 -4.12
CA ALA A 55 -2.55 -11.74 -5.40
C ALA A 55 -4.06 -11.57 -5.68
N ALA A 56 -4.89 -11.45 -4.63
CA ALA A 56 -6.32 -11.16 -4.75
C ALA A 56 -6.65 -9.66 -4.95
N GLY A 57 -5.66 -8.79 -5.07
CA GLY A 57 -5.82 -7.34 -5.23
C GLY A 57 -6.17 -6.60 -3.93
N GLU A 58 -6.04 -7.25 -2.77
CA GLU A 58 -6.09 -6.56 -1.46
C GLU A 58 -4.84 -5.69 -1.31
N VAL A 59 -5.00 -4.48 -0.76
CA VAL A 59 -3.92 -3.52 -0.53
C VAL A 59 -3.87 -3.20 0.96
N SER A 60 -2.67 -3.16 1.54
CA SER A 60 -2.48 -2.73 2.92
C SER A 60 -1.26 -1.83 3.03
N VAL A 61 -1.34 -0.77 3.83
CA VAL A 61 -0.26 0.17 4.12
C VAL A 61 0.17 -0.02 5.57
N ARG A 62 1.48 -0.08 5.79
CA ARG A 62 2.05 -0.29 7.12
C ARG A 62 3.21 0.63 7.39
N HIS A 63 3.21 1.23 8.58
CA HIS A 63 4.40 1.84 9.17
C HIS A 63 5.09 0.84 10.10
N ALA A 64 6.43 0.77 10.09
CA ALA A 64 7.20 -0.26 10.80
C ALA A 64 7.01 -0.24 12.33
N LYS A 65 6.65 0.93 12.90
CA LYS A 65 6.37 1.09 14.33
C LYS A 65 4.95 0.67 14.74
N LEU A 66 4.05 0.39 13.80
CA LEU A 66 2.70 -0.07 14.12
C LEU A 66 2.70 -1.57 14.39
N VAL A 67 2.27 -1.92 15.61
CA VAL A 67 2.16 -3.31 16.08
C VAL A 67 1.03 -4.04 15.33
N ASP A 68 -0.08 -3.34 15.13
CA ASP A 68 -1.27 -3.86 14.45
C ASP A 68 -1.56 -3.06 13.16
N PRO A 69 -2.14 -3.70 12.12
CA PRO A 69 -2.62 -2.99 10.95
C PRO A 69 -3.76 -2.03 11.33
N LEU A 70 -3.81 -0.87 10.68
CA LEU A 70 -4.93 0.05 10.79
C LEU A 70 -5.97 -0.29 9.73
N PRO A 71 -7.25 -0.50 10.11
CA PRO A 71 -8.32 -0.80 9.14
C PRO A 71 -8.44 0.25 8.03
N GLU A 72 -8.25 1.53 8.34
CA GLU A 72 -8.31 2.67 7.41
C GLU A 72 -7.12 2.73 6.44
N LEU A 73 -6.14 1.84 6.63
CA LEU A 73 -4.97 1.69 5.78
C LEU A 73 -4.98 0.35 5.05
N SER A 74 -6.12 -0.32 4.98
CA SER A 74 -6.26 -1.58 4.25
C SER A 74 -7.57 -1.61 3.47
N SER A 75 -7.55 -2.19 2.28
CA SER A 75 -8.75 -2.48 1.52
C SER A 75 -9.26 -3.90 1.78
N GLY A 76 -10.47 -4.19 1.30
CA GLY A 76 -10.95 -5.56 1.19
C GLY A 76 -10.32 -6.30 0.00
N ALA A 77 -10.73 -7.56 -0.20
CA ALA A 77 -10.37 -8.30 -1.40
C ALA A 77 -10.82 -7.56 -2.67
N ALA A 78 -10.00 -7.62 -3.73
CA ALA A 78 -10.24 -6.94 -5.00
C ALA A 78 -10.51 -5.43 -4.83
N SER A 79 -9.52 -4.71 -4.30
CA SER A 79 -9.58 -3.25 -4.16
C SER A 79 -9.94 -2.59 -5.48
N ASP A 80 -10.87 -1.65 -5.46
CA ASP A 80 -11.12 -0.83 -6.64
C ASP A 80 -9.92 0.12 -6.89
N PRO A 81 -9.74 0.59 -8.15
CA PRO A 81 -8.66 1.50 -8.53
C PRO A 81 -8.59 2.80 -7.72
N VAL A 82 -9.72 3.35 -7.27
CA VAL A 82 -9.78 4.62 -6.53
C VAL A 82 -9.24 4.40 -5.12
N THR A 83 -9.72 3.35 -4.43
CA THR A 83 -9.22 2.96 -3.11
C THR A 83 -7.72 2.65 -3.14
N ALA A 84 -7.26 1.92 -4.17
CA ALA A 84 -5.83 1.62 -4.34
C ALA A 84 -4.98 2.90 -4.46
N ARG A 85 -5.45 3.89 -5.22
CA ARG A 85 -4.77 5.20 -5.34
C ARG A 85 -4.78 5.98 -4.04
N ILE A 86 -5.89 5.97 -3.29
CA ILE A 86 -5.99 6.60 -1.97
C ILE A 86 -4.99 5.97 -0.98
N LEU A 87 -4.87 4.65 -0.98
CA LEU A 87 -3.89 3.95 -0.15
C LEU A 87 -2.45 4.31 -0.54
N GLY A 88 -2.17 4.45 -1.84
CA GLY A 88 -0.89 4.99 -2.33
C GLY A 88 -0.60 6.40 -1.79
N HIS A 89 -1.57 7.31 -1.86
CA HIS A 89 -1.45 8.63 -1.25
C HIS A 89 -1.19 8.56 0.25
N ASN A 90 -1.95 7.74 0.97
CA ASN A 90 -1.84 7.63 2.42
C ASN A 90 -0.47 7.06 2.84
N ALA A 91 0.09 6.10 2.09
CA ALA A 91 1.46 5.64 2.31
C ALA A 91 2.47 6.80 2.22
N ALA A 92 2.39 7.62 1.19
CA ALA A 92 3.27 8.76 1.02
C ALA A 92 3.03 9.87 2.06
N ARG A 93 1.78 10.16 2.41
CA ARG A 93 1.42 11.16 3.43
C ARG A 93 1.92 10.78 4.83
N ILE A 94 2.00 9.49 5.15
CA ILE A 94 2.68 9.01 6.38
C ILE A 94 4.16 9.39 6.36
N VAL A 95 4.85 9.21 5.22
CA VAL A 95 6.28 9.56 5.08
C VAL A 95 6.52 11.06 5.28
N VAL A 96 5.70 11.90 4.65
CA VAL A 96 5.88 13.37 4.69
C VAL A 96 5.22 14.04 5.90
N GLY A 97 4.48 13.30 6.73
CA GLY A 97 3.83 13.82 7.94
C GLY A 97 2.58 14.66 7.69
N LEU A 98 1.80 14.32 6.65
CA LEU A 98 0.52 14.95 6.34
C LEU A 98 -0.66 14.12 6.88
N PRO A 99 -1.83 14.76 7.15
CA PRO A 99 -3.05 14.03 7.50
C PRO A 99 -3.40 12.98 6.44
N LEU A 100 -4.08 11.89 6.80
CA LEU A 100 -4.54 10.90 5.82
C LEU A 100 -5.69 11.45 4.97
N LYS A 101 -5.82 10.98 3.73
CA LYS A 101 -7.04 11.16 2.92
C LYS A 101 -8.11 10.21 3.48
N PRO A 102 -9.37 10.67 3.62
CA PRO A 102 -10.46 9.82 4.06
C PRO A 102 -10.79 8.78 2.98
N ASP A 103 -11.36 7.67 3.42
CA ASP A 103 -12.03 6.72 2.52
C ASP A 103 -13.31 7.41 2.01
N ASN A 104 -13.50 7.41 0.68
CA ASN A 104 -14.65 8.06 0.02
C ASN A 104 -15.89 7.16 0.00
#